data_AF-A0A0J1BUF9-F1
#
_entry.id   AF-A0A0J1BUF9-F1
#
_cell.length_a   1.000
_cell.length_b   1.000
_cell.length_c   1.000
_cell.angle_alpha   90.00
_cell.angle_beta   90.00
_cell.angle_gamma   90.00
#
_symmetry.space_group_name_H-M   'P 1'
#
loop_
_entity.id
_entity.type
_entity.pdbx_description
1 polymer ?
#
loop_
_entity_poly.entity_id
_entity_poly.type
_entity_poly.pdbx_seq_one_letter_code
_entity_poly.pdbx_strand_id
1 'polypeptide(L)'
;MWKRGNQHGAARQNLEAALAAAQAAGLIVPCRGPEAPAWTADDTGTLEVAALLCEDCPALQECRSYAVQAGEDGGAYGGLTPAGIKRARRRAQEQRTRTVRAA
;
A
#
# COMPACT_ATOMS: atom_id res chain seq x y z
N MET A 1 -19.28 -9.69 -21.29
CA MET A 1 -19.77 -8.96 -20.09
C MET A 1 -18.82 -9.11 -18.90
N TRP A 2 -17.51 -8.79 -19.03
CA TRP A 2 -16.48 -9.00 -17.99
C TRP A 2 -15.55 -7.76 -17.92
N LYS A 3 -15.84 -6.74 -17.10
CA LYS A 3 -14.97 -5.55 -16.94
C LYS A 3 -14.92 -4.96 -15.51
N ARG A 4 -15.11 -5.77 -14.47
CA ARG A 4 -14.86 -5.37 -13.06
C ARG A 4 -13.74 -6.17 -12.37
N GLY A 5 -13.01 -7.03 -13.08
CA GLY A 5 -12.29 -8.14 -12.45
C GLY A 5 -10.77 -8.04 -12.26
N ASN A 6 -10.05 -7.02 -12.77
CA ASN A 6 -8.57 -7.04 -12.76
C ASN A 6 -7.90 -5.94 -11.92
N GLN A 7 -8.64 -4.94 -11.45
CA GLN A 7 -8.07 -3.74 -10.84
C GLN A 7 -7.17 -3.99 -9.62
N HIS A 8 -7.47 -5.02 -8.81
CA HIS A 8 -6.58 -5.50 -7.75
C HIS A 8 -5.27 -6.10 -8.31
N GLY A 9 -5.35 -6.83 -9.43
CA GLY A 9 -4.19 -7.38 -10.14
C GLY A 9 -3.32 -6.30 -10.78
N ALA A 10 -3.92 -5.26 -11.36
CA ALA A 10 -3.17 -4.14 -11.93
C ALA A 10 -2.39 -3.36 -10.86
N ALA A 11 -3.02 -3.05 -9.71
CA ALA A 11 -2.34 -2.38 -8.61
C ALA A 11 -1.18 -3.22 -8.06
N ARG A 12 -1.36 -4.55 -7.96
CA ARG A 12 -0.30 -5.48 -7.56
C ARG A 12 0.85 -5.50 -8.55
N GLN A 13 0.56 -5.61 -9.85
CA GLN A 13 1.58 -5.61 -10.91
C GLN A 13 2.40 -4.32 -10.90
N ASN A 14 1.75 -3.17 -10.71
CA ASN A 14 2.43 -1.88 -10.62
C ASN A 14 3.36 -1.83 -9.40
N LEU A 15 2.93 -2.33 -8.25
CA LEU A 15 3.77 -2.45 -7.05
C LEU A 15 4.98 -3.35 -7.31
N GLU A 16 4.77 -4.53 -7.89
CA GLU A 16 5.85 -5.47 -8.21
C GLU A 16 6.87 -4.83 -9.18
N ALA A 17 6.40 -4.12 -10.20
CA ALA A 17 7.25 -3.39 -11.14
C ALA A 17 8.06 -2.25 -10.46
N ALA A 18 7.42 -1.45 -9.61
CA ALA A 18 8.08 -0.36 -8.89
C ALA A 18 9.16 -0.88 -7.93
N LEU A 19 8.86 -1.96 -7.19
CA LEU A 19 9.84 -2.61 -6.32
C LEU A 19 11.02 -3.19 -7.11
N ALA A 20 10.75 -3.84 -8.24
CA ALA A 20 11.80 -4.40 -9.09
C ALA A 20 12.70 -3.30 -9.67
N ALA A 21 12.12 -2.19 -10.14
CA ALA A 21 12.86 -1.04 -10.65
C ALA A 21 13.75 -0.40 -9.56
N ALA A 22 13.22 -0.21 -8.36
CA ALA A 22 13.98 0.34 -7.23
C ALA A 22 15.20 -0.53 -6.89
N GLN A 23 15.01 -1.85 -6.82
CA GLN A 23 16.11 -2.80 -6.56
C GLN A 23 17.14 -2.82 -7.69
N ALA A 24 16.69 -2.83 -8.94
CA ALA A 24 17.58 -2.79 -10.10
C ALA A 24 18.42 -1.50 -10.14
N ALA A 25 17.86 -0.39 -9.65
CA ALA A 25 18.56 0.89 -9.52
C ALA A 25 19.43 1.00 -8.25
N GLY A 26 19.45 -0.02 -7.39
CA GLY A 26 20.18 0.01 -6.11
C GLY A 26 19.61 0.99 -5.09
N LEU A 27 18.35 1.41 -5.25
CA LEU A 27 17.67 2.30 -4.32
C LEU A 27 17.19 1.55 -3.08
N ILE A 28 17.11 2.25 -1.96
CA ILE A 28 16.68 1.69 -0.69
C ILE A 28 15.17 1.36 -0.74
N VAL A 29 14.85 0.11 -0.43
CA VAL A 29 13.48 -0.36 -0.16
C VAL A 29 13.48 -0.86 1.28
N PRO A 30 12.96 -0.08 2.24
CA PRO A 30 13.25 -0.28 3.65
C PRO A 30 12.71 -1.63 4.18
N CYS A 31 11.55 -2.07 3.69
CA CYS A 31 10.96 -3.38 4.04
C CYS A 31 11.67 -4.60 3.44
N ARG A 32 12.69 -4.41 2.58
CA ARG A 32 13.55 -5.47 2.05
C ARG A 32 14.96 -5.44 2.66
N GLY A 33 15.21 -4.54 3.61
CA GLY A 33 16.46 -4.41 4.34
C GLY A 33 16.54 -5.35 5.56
N PRO A 34 17.59 -5.21 6.39
CA PRO A 34 17.79 -6.06 7.57
C PRO A 34 16.67 -5.92 8.62
N GLU A 35 16.02 -4.75 8.70
CA GLU A 35 14.92 -4.47 9.62
C GLU A 35 13.54 -4.90 9.06
N ALA A 36 13.50 -5.69 7.97
CA ALA A 36 12.27 -6.15 7.33
C ALA A 36 11.20 -6.71 8.28
N PRO A 37 11.53 -7.47 9.36
CA PRO A 37 10.51 -7.98 10.28
C PRO A 37 9.62 -6.90 10.91
N ALA A 38 10.07 -5.64 11.00
CA ALA A 38 9.27 -4.54 11.54
C ALA A 38 7.99 -4.26 10.72
N TRP A 39 7.98 -4.54 9.40
CA TRP A 39 6.82 -4.32 8.53
C TRP A 39 5.72 -5.37 8.69
N THR A 40 6.03 -6.50 9.31
CA THR A 40 5.10 -7.62 9.55
C THR A 40 4.95 -7.93 11.04
N ALA A 41 5.37 -7.02 11.91
CA ALA A 41 5.23 -7.17 13.35
C ALA A 41 3.76 -7.16 13.78
N ASP A 42 3.43 -7.88 14.85
CA ASP A 42 2.08 -7.84 15.46
C ASP A 42 1.87 -6.60 16.33
N ASP A 43 2.96 -5.96 16.77
CA ASP A 43 2.92 -4.75 17.60
C ASP A 43 2.58 -3.51 16.77
N THR A 44 1.56 -2.77 17.23
CA THR A 44 1.10 -1.56 16.54
C THR A 44 2.14 -0.46 16.54
N GLY A 45 2.92 -0.29 17.61
CA GLY A 45 3.96 0.75 17.67
C GLY A 45 5.06 0.52 16.63
N THR A 46 5.50 -0.74 16.49
CA THR A 46 6.47 -1.19 15.50
C THR A 46 5.95 -0.96 14.08
N LEU A 47 4.67 -1.29 13.81
CA LEU A 47 4.06 -1.02 12.51
C LEU A 47 3.95 0.47 12.19
N GLU A 48 3.69 1.32 13.20
CA GLU A 48 3.66 2.77 13.03
C GLU A 48 5.05 3.32 12.65
N VAL A 49 6.11 2.87 13.33
CA VAL A 49 7.49 3.22 13.00
C VAL A 49 7.85 2.72 11.59
N ALA A 50 7.57 1.46 11.27
CA ALA A 50 7.81 0.89 9.95
C ALA A 50 7.07 1.63 8.83
N ALA A 51 5.85 2.09 9.10
CA ALA A 51 5.09 2.91 8.17
C ALA A 51 5.78 4.27 7.93
N LEU A 52 6.28 4.95 8.96
CA LEU A 52 6.99 6.22 8.80
C LEU A 52 8.23 6.08 7.92
N LEU A 53 8.98 4.98 8.07
CA LEU A 53 10.17 4.69 7.25
C LEU A 53 9.88 4.52 5.74
N CYS A 54 8.60 4.47 5.34
CA CYS A 54 8.23 4.40 3.93
C CYS A 54 8.34 5.75 3.19
N GLU A 55 8.52 6.89 3.88
CA GLU A 55 8.44 8.25 3.30
C GLU A 55 9.29 8.43 2.03
N ASP A 56 10.55 7.96 2.04
CA ASP A 56 11.48 8.06 0.91
C ASP A 56 11.51 6.82 0.02
N CYS A 57 10.60 5.86 0.23
CA CYS A 57 10.57 4.64 -0.56
C CYS A 57 10.10 4.95 -2.00
N PRO A 58 10.87 4.59 -3.04
CA PRO A 58 10.49 4.86 -4.43
C PRO A 58 9.21 4.14 -4.88
N ALA A 59 8.78 3.10 -4.17
CA ALA A 59 7.54 2.36 -4.43
C ALA A 59 6.37 2.79 -3.52
N LEU A 60 6.50 3.91 -2.79
CA LEU A 60 5.53 4.36 -1.78
C LEU A 60 4.10 4.45 -2.35
N GLN A 61 3.94 5.08 -3.51
CA GLN A 61 2.61 5.36 -4.06
C GLN A 61 1.93 4.09 -4.58
N GLU A 62 2.66 3.25 -5.30
CA GLU A 62 2.17 1.97 -5.82
C GLU A 62 1.84 1.02 -4.66
N CYS A 63 2.69 0.98 -3.62
CA CYS A 63 2.48 0.17 -2.43
C CYS A 63 1.22 0.61 -1.67
N ARG A 64 1.05 1.93 -1.48
CA ARG A 64 -0.16 2.50 -0.84
C ARG A 64 -1.41 2.21 -1.67
N SER A 65 -1.33 2.38 -2.98
CA SER A 65 -2.44 2.13 -3.89
C SER A 65 -2.88 0.67 -3.85
N TYR A 66 -1.92 -0.26 -3.92
CA TYR A 66 -2.18 -1.69 -3.74
C TYR A 66 -2.84 -1.97 -2.40
N ALA A 67 -2.25 -1.52 -1.29
CA ALA A 67 -2.73 -1.84 0.05
C ALA A 67 -4.19 -1.40 0.27
N VAL A 68 -4.54 -0.20 -0.19
CA VAL A 68 -5.90 0.34 -0.08
C VAL A 68 -6.90 -0.41 -0.97
N GLN A 69 -6.49 -0.79 -2.19
CA GLN A 69 -7.35 -1.53 -3.11
C GLN A 69 -7.56 -2.98 -2.67
N ALA A 70 -6.48 -3.68 -2.33
CA ALA A 70 -6.53 -5.04 -1.77
C ALA A 70 -7.24 -5.06 -0.42
N GLY A 71 -7.10 -3.99 0.37
CA GLY A 71 -7.65 -3.91 1.72
C GLY A 71 -6.85 -4.75 2.70
N GLU A 72 -5.53 -4.76 2.57
CA GLU A 72 -4.61 -5.48 3.45
C GLU A 72 -4.86 -5.12 4.93
N ASP A 73 -4.86 -6.12 5.79
CA ASP A 73 -5.18 -6.00 7.22
C ASP A 73 -4.06 -6.47 8.16
N GLY A 74 -2.94 -6.98 7.62
CA GLY A 74 -1.77 -7.39 8.40
C GLY A 74 -0.48 -6.74 7.91
N GLY A 75 0.22 -6.03 8.79
CA GLY A 75 1.49 -5.35 8.49
C GLY A 75 1.36 -3.90 8.03
N ALA A 76 2.50 -3.27 7.73
CA ALA A 76 2.61 -1.90 7.26
C ALA A 76 2.88 -1.84 5.75
N TYR A 77 2.14 -0.99 5.02
CA TYR A 77 2.27 -0.85 3.56
C TYR A 77 2.19 0.62 3.15
N GLY A 78 3.14 1.08 2.34
CA GLY A 78 3.06 2.39 1.68
C GLY A 78 2.82 3.56 2.65
N GLY A 79 3.40 3.49 3.84
CA GLY A 79 3.19 4.46 4.91
C GLY A 79 1.86 4.37 5.65
N LEU A 80 1.18 3.22 5.61
CA LEU A 80 -0.06 2.97 6.32
C LEU A 80 0.03 1.69 7.16
N THR A 81 -0.53 1.76 8.37
CA THR A 81 -0.88 0.59 9.18
C THR A 81 -2.21 -0.02 8.74
N PRO A 82 -2.62 -1.20 9.23
CA PRO A 82 -3.92 -1.79 8.89
C PRO A 82 -5.10 -0.85 9.16
N ALA A 83 -5.06 -0.15 10.29
CA ALA A 83 -6.06 0.86 10.63
C ALA A 83 -6.06 2.04 9.63
N GLY A 84 -4.88 2.47 9.16
CA GLY A 84 -4.72 3.48 8.13
C GLY A 84 -5.31 3.06 6.79
N ILE A 85 -5.05 1.81 6.36
CA ILE A 85 -5.57 1.21 5.13
C ILE A 85 -7.11 1.18 5.18
N LYS A 86 -7.69 0.66 6.26
CA LYS A 86 -9.15 0.63 6.46
C LYS A 86 -9.78 2.02 6.37
N ARG A 87 -9.18 3.03 7.00
CA ARG A 87 -9.65 4.43 6.92
C ARG A 87 -9.56 4.98 5.49
N ALA A 88 -8.45 4.76 4.79
CA ALA A 88 -8.25 5.23 3.43
C ALA A 88 -9.26 4.59 2.46
N ARG A 89 -9.47 3.28 2.56
CA ARG A 89 -10.43 2.54 1.74
C ARG A 89 -11.86 3.06 1.93
N ARG A 90 -12.27 3.29 3.18
CA ARG A 90 -13.59 3.87 3.48
C ARG A 90 -13.77 5.24 2.84
N ARG A 91 -12.79 6.14 2.96
CA ARG A 91 -12.82 7.46 2.31
C ARG A 91 -12.96 7.36 0.80
N ALA A 92 -12.22 6.45 0.16
CA ALA A 92 -12.31 6.24 -1.29
C ALA A 92 -13.72 5.74 -1.71
N GLN A 93 -14.33 4.86 -0.92
CA GLN A 93 -15.70 4.39 -1.15
C GLN A 93 -16.72 5.53 -1.01
N GLU A 94 -16.60 6.36 0.03
CA GLU A 94 -17.47 7.53 0.27
C GLU A 94 -17.36 8.57 -0.87
N GLN A 95 -16.16 8.82 -1.39
CA GLN A 95 -15.96 9.73 -2.53
C GLN A 95 -16.61 9.18 -3.81
N ARG A 96 -16.53 7.86 -4.03
CA ARG A 96 -17.16 7.20 -5.17
C ARG A 96 -18.69 7.27 -5.10
N THR A 97 -19.29 7.09 -3.93
CA THR A 97 -20.75 7.19 -3.80
C THR A 97 -21.24 8.62 -3.99
N ARG A 98 -20.49 9.61 -3.51
CA ARG A 98 -20.79 11.04 -3.72
C ARG A 98 -20.73 11.42 -5.20
N THR A 99 -19.68 11.02 -5.92
CA THR A 99 -19.53 11.31 -7.36
C THR A 99 -20.63 10.66 -8.20
N VAL A 100 -21.01 9.42 -7.90
CA VAL A 100 -22.15 8.75 -8.57
C VAL A 100 -23.48 9.44 -8.29
N ARG A 101 -23.70 9.93 -7.05
CA ARG A 101 -24.94 10.64 -6.70
C ARG A 101 -25.04 12.05 -7.31
N ALA A 102 -23.90 12.64 -7.68
CA ALA A 102 -23.84 13.97 -8.27
C ALA A 102 -23.92 13.97 -9.81
N ALA A 103 -23.91 12.79 -10.44
CA ALA A 103 -24.01 12.58 -11.88
C ALA A 103 -25.42 12.11 -12.26
#